data_AF-A0A7H4LSU2-F1
#
_entry.id   AF-A0A7H4LSU2-F1
#
_cell.length_a   1.000
_cell.length_b   1.000
_cell.length_c   1.000
_cell.angle_alpha   90.00
_cell.angle_beta   90.00
_cell.angle_gamma   90.00
#
_symmetry.space_group_name_H-M   'P 1'
#
loop_
_entity.id
_entity.type
_entity.pdbx_description
1 polymer ?
#
loop_
_entity_poly.entity_id
_entity_poly.type
_entity_poly.pdbx_seq_one_letter_code
_entity_poly.pdbx_strand_id
1 'polypeptide(L)'
;MYLPKDRGNKKLAALVISGPFGAVKEQASGLYAQTLAERGFVTLAFDPSYTGESSGEPRNIASPDINTEDFMAAVDFIGLQSYVDRERIGVIGICGMGVSR
;
A
#
# COMPACT_ATOMS: atom_id res chain seq x y z
N MET A 1 -7.92 -2.51 -1.74
CA MET A 1 -8.04 -1.04 -1.61
C MET A 1 -9.23 -0.72 -0.72
N TYR A 2 -9.09 0.20 0.22
CA TYR A 2 -10.13 0.61 1.16
C TYR A 2 -10.37 2.11 1.03
N LEU A 3 -11.64 2.49 1.16
CA LEU A 3 -12.10 3.85 0.93
C LEU A 3 -12.98 4.29 2.11
N PRO A 4 -12.87 5.55 2.55
CA PRO A 4 -13.73 6.06 3.62
C PRO A 4 -15.20 6.02 3.20
N LYS A 5 -16.11 5.81 4.16
CA LYS A 5 -17.56 5.78 3.86
C LYS A 5 -18.10 7.15 3.47
N ASP A 6 -17.63 8.20 4.14
CA ASP A 6 -18.07 9.57 3.90
C ASP A 6 -17.00 10.33 3.10
N ARG A 7 -17.25 10.50 1.81
CA ARG A 7 -16.33 11.13 0.86
C ARG A 7 -17.07 12.32 0.29
N GLY A 8 -16.91 13.49 0.93
CA GLY A 8 -17.35 14.73 0.32
C GLY A 8 -16.66 14.94 -1.04
N ASN A 9 -16.92 16.05 -1.72
CA ASN A 9 -16.34 16.35 -3.04
C ASN A 9 -14.84 16.71 -3.03
N LYS A 10 -14.11 16.48 -1.93
CA LYS A 10 -12.69 16.82 -1.81
C LYS A 10 -11.82 15.61 -2.16
N LYS A 11 -10.69 15.87 -2.83
CA LYS A 11 -9.64 14.87 -2.99
C LYS A 11 -9.04 14.50 -1.62
N LEU A 12 -8.79 13.21 -1.44
CA LEU A 12 -8.37 12.64 -0.16
C LEU A 12 -6.87 12.33 -0.18
N ALA A 13 -6.25 12.41 1.01
CA ALA A 13 -4.91 11.86 1.20
C ALA A 13 -4.95 10.34 1.10
N ALA A 14 -3.85 9.76 0.61
CA ALA A 14 -3.77 8.32 0.39
C ALA A 14 -2.55 7.69 1.07
N LEU A 15 -2.68 6.44 1.48
CA LEU A 15 -1.63 5.66 2.13
C LEU A 15 -1.47 4.32 1.44
N VAL A 16 -0.25 4.04 1.01
CA VAL A 16 0.16 2.75 0.47
C VAL A 16 0.82 1.96 1.61
N ILE A 17 0.38 0.71 1.83
CA ILE A 17 0.75 -0.08 3.00
C ILE A 17 1.20 -1.47 2.55
N SER A 18 2.35 -1.93 3.05
CA SER A 18 2.80 -3.31 2.82
C SER A 18 3.55 -3.89 4.03
N GLY A 19 3.56 -5.22 4.12
CA GLY A 19 4.20 -6.00 5.18
C GLY A 19 3.25 -6.55 6.25
N PRO A 20 3.75 -7.39 7.20
CA PRO A 20 5.13 -7.86 7.35
C PRO A 20 5.67 -8.70 6.18
N PHE A 21 7.00 -8.79 6.06
CA PHE A 21 7.65 -9.70 5.11
C PHE A 21 7.16 -11.15 5.34
N GLY A 22 6.57 -11.77 4.30
CA GLY A 22 5.99 -13.12 4.38
C GLY A 22 4.53 -13.17 4.89
N ALA A 23 3.90 -12.03 5.17
CA ALA A 23 2.46 -11.93 5.46
C ALA A 23 1.69 -11.53 4.19
N VAL A 24 0.42 -11.91 4.13
CA VAL A 24 -0.50 -11.54 3.04
C VAL A 24 -1.34 -10.33 3.42
N LYS A 25 -1.82 -9.58 2.44
CA LYS A 25 -2.67 -8.37 2.60
C LYS A 25 -3.90 -8.56 3.49
N GLU A 26 -4.39 -9.78 3.68
CA GLU A 26 -5.51 -10.11 4.56
C GLU A 26 -5.15 -10.13 6.05
N GLN A 27 -3.86 -9.98 6.40
CA GLN A 27 -3.36 -10.00 7.77
C GLN A 27 -3.14 -8.56 8.30
N ALA A 28 -1.91 -8.18 8.65
CA ALA A 28 -1.66 -6.91 9.34
C ALA A 28 -1.84 -5.67 8.45
N SER A 29 -1.41 -5.72 7.19
CA SER A 29 -1.54 -4.59 6.25
C SER A 29 -2.99 -4.28 5.90
N GLY A 30 -3.86 -5.30 5.78
CA GLY A 30 -5.30 -5.13 5.58
C GLY A 30 -6.00 -4.47 6.78
N LEU A 31 -5.65 -4.88 8.01
CA LEU A 31 -6.18 -4.26 9.23
C LEU A 31 -5.79 -2.78 9.32
N TYR A 32 -4.51 -2.45 9.09
CA TYR A 32 -4.04 -1.07 9.08
C TYR A 32 -4.72 -0.26 7.98
N ALA A 33 -4.84 -0.81 6.77
CA ALA A 33 -5.50 -0.16 5.65
C ALA A 33 -6.97 0.14 5.95
N GLN A 34 -7.70 -0.81 6.52
CA GLN A 34 -9.08 -0.61 6.92
C GLN A 34 -9.21 0.45 8.03
N THR A 35 -8.44 0.35 9.11
CA THR A 35 -8.48 1.32 10.22
C THR A 35 -8.14 2.73 9.75
N LEU A 36 -7.18 2.89 8.85
CA LEU A 36 -6.82 4.20 8.29
C LEU A 36 -7.88 4.71 7.31
N ALA A 37 -8.57 3.83 6.58
CA ALA A 37 -9.71 4.23 5.78
C ALA A 37 -10.90 4.71 6.62
N GLU A 38 -11.15 4.08 7.77
CA GLU A 38 -12.14 4.56 8.75
C GLU A 38 -11.77 5.94 9.33
N ARG A 39 -10.48 6.31 9.29
CA ARG A 39 -9.98 7.63 9.70
C ARG A 39 -9.92 8.66 8.57
N GLY A 40 -10.43 8.34 7.38
CA GLY A 40 -10.58 9.29 6.27
C GLY A 40 -9.50 9.24 5.19
N PHE A 41 -8.62 8.24 5.19
CA PHE A 41 -7.60 8.05 4.15
C PHE A 41 -8.07 7.09 3.05
N VAL A 42 -7.65 7.32 1.81
CA VAL A 42 -7.71 6.26 0.79
C VAL A 42 -6.53 5.32 1.04
N THR A 43 -6.76 4.03 1.19
CA THR A 43 -5.65 3.11 1.51
C THR A 43 -5.53 1.95 0.54
N LEU A 44 -4.29 1.57 0.26
CA LEU A 44 -3.95 0.42 -0.57
C LEU A 44 -2.99 -0.48 0.19
N ALA A 45 -3.49 -1.63 0.63
CA ALA A 45 -2.63 -2.75 1.01
C ALA A 45 -2.27 -3.55 -0.26
N PHE A 46 -0.98 -3.86 -0.44
CA PHE A 46 -0.50 -4.66 -1.57
C PHE A 46 0.48 -5.73 -1.11
N ASP A 47 0.50 -6.86 -1.83
CA ASP A 47 1.46 -7.96 -1.66
C ASP A 47 2.72 -7.63 -2.49
N PRO A 48 3.93 -7.57 -1.89
CA PRO A 48 5.18 -7.35 -2.63
C PRO A 48 5.42 -8.41 -3.71
N SER A 49 6.15 -8.04 -4.76
CA SER A 49 6.57 -8.95 -5.83
C SER A 49 7.21 -10.22 -5.26
N TYR A 50 6.99 -11.37 -5.92
CA TYR A 50 7.48 -12.69 -5.48
C TYR A 50 6.86 -13.24 -4.18
N THR A 51 5.90 -12.54 -3.54
CA THR A 51 5.21 -12.95 -2.31
C THR A 51 3.68 -12.94 -2.46
N GLY A 52 2.95 -13.60 -1.56
CA GLY A 52 1.47 -13.56 -1.55
C GLY A 52 0.82 -13.99 -2.87
N GLU A 53 -0.18 -13.23 -3.33
CA GLU A 53 -0.84 -13.44 -4.64
C GLU A 53 -0.10 -12.76 -5.81
N SER A 54 0.90 -11.93 -5.53
CA SER A 54 1.72 -11.27 -6.56
C SER A 54 2.60 -12.30 -7.27
N SER A 55 2.75 -12.16 -8.59
CA SER A 55 3.53 -13.07 -9.44
C SER A 55 5.05 -12.88 -9.28
N GLY A 56 5.84 -13.75 -9.92
CA GLY A 56 7.31 -13.68 -9.95
C GLY A 56 7.98 -14.99 -9.56
N GLU A 57 9.09 -15.32 -10.23
CA GLU A 57 9.94 -16.49 -9.96
C GLU A 57 11.43 -16.10 -9.93
N PRO A 58 12.26 -16.67 -9.04
CA PRO A 58 11.90 -17.57 -7.94
C PRO A 58 10.99 -16.92 -6.87
N ARG A 59 10.07 -17.69 -6.29
CA ARG A 59 9.24 -17.25 -5.16
C ARG A 59 10.10 -16.83 -3.94
N ASN A 60 9.59 -15.87 -3.16
CA ASN A 60 10.18 -15.39 -1.91
C ASN A 60 11.55 -14.70 -2.03
N ILE A 61 11.83 -14.07 -3.18
CA ILE A 61 12.99 -13.18 -3.30
C ILE A 61 12.63 -11.82 -2.71
N ALA A 62 13.37 -11.43 -1.67
CA ALA A 62 13.39 -10.06 -1.17
C ALA A 62 14.55 -9.32 -1.82
N SER A 63 14.28 -8.26 -2.57
CA SER A 63 15.29 -7.30 -2.96
C SER A 63 14.84 -5.90 -2.52
N PRO A 64 15.68 -5.13 -1.82
CA PRO A 64 15.37 -3.75 -1.47
C PRO A 64 14.98 -2.88 -2.67
N ASP A 65 15.61 -3.12 -3.82
CA ASP A 65 15.32 -2.39 -5.06
C ASP A 65 13.92 -2.74 -5.58
N ILE A 66 13.58 -4.03 -5.62
CA ILE A 66 12.26 -4.54 -6.03
C ILE A 66 11.17 -4.01 -5.09
N ASN A 67 11.41 -4.06 -3.77
CA ASN A 67 10.46 -3.53 -2.80
C ASN A 67 10.24 -2.02 -3.01
N THR A 68 11.29 -1.27 -3.31
CA THR A 68 11.19 0.17 -3.59
C THR A 68 10.36 0.41 -4.85
N GLU A 69 10.61 -0.36 -5.92
CA GLU A 69 9.83 -0.28 -7.15
C GLU A 69 8.36 -0.67 -6.94
N ASP A 70 8.08 -1.70 -6.14
CA ASP A 70 6.71 -2.10 -5.81
C ASP A 70 5.95 -0.98 -5.08
N PHE A 71 6.60 -0.29 -4.15
CA PHE A 71 6.01 0.89 -3.49
C PHE A 71 5.75 2.02 -4.48
N MET A 72 6.67 2.28 -5.42
CA MET A 72 6.46 3.31 -6.45
C MET A 72 5.31 2.95 -7.39
N ALA A 73 5.20 1.69 -7.81
CA ALA A 73 4.10 1.20 -8.64
C ALA A 73 2.74 1.34 -7.91
N ALA A 74 2.71 1.04 -6.61
CA ALA A 74 1.52 1.23 -5.79
C ALA A 74 1.15 2.71 -5.59
N VAL A 75 2.14 3.61 -5.46
CA VAL A 75 1.96 5.07 -5.44
C VAL A 75 1.41 5.58 -6.77
N ASP A 76 1.91 5.09 -7.90
CA ASP A 76 1.40 5.45 -9.22
C ASP A 76 -0.06 5.04 -9.38
N PHE A 77 -0.38 3.78 -9.03
CA PHE A 77 -1.74 3.25 -9.12
C PHE A 77 -2.75 4.06 -8.27
N ILE A 78 -2.41 4.32 -7.00
CA ILE A 78 -3.31 5.06 -6.11
C ILE A 78 -3.42 6.54 -6.51
N GLY A 79 -2.36 7.11 -7.07
CA GLY A 79 -2.33 8.49 -7.55
C GLY A 79 -3.10 8.73 -8.85
N LEU A 80 -3.46 7.67 -9.60
CA LEU A 80 -4.30 7.79 -10.80
C LEU A 80 -5.81 7.91 -10.46
N GLN A 81 -6.19 7.69 -9.20
CA GLN A 81 -7.58 7.77 -8.80
C GLN A 81 -8.05 9.22 -8.73
N SER A 82 -9.18 9.54 -9.37
CA SER A 82 -9.72 10.92 -9.45
C SER A 82 -10.03 11.56 -8.10
N TYR A 83 -10.29 10.74 -7.09
CA TYR A 83 -10.60 11.12 -5.71
C TYR A 83 -9.37 11.16 -4.77
N VAL A 84 -8.17 10.92 -5.29
CA VAL A 84 -6.91 11.02 -4.55
C VAL A 84 -6.18 12.32 -4.88
N ASP A 85 -5.60 12.95 -3.86
CA ASP A 85 -4.68 14.05 -4.00
C ASP A 85 -3.24 13.52 -4.15
N ARG A 86 -2.65 13.70 -5.34
CA ARG A 86 -1.32 13.15 -5.67
C ARG A 86 -0.20 13.75 -4.82
N GLU A 87 -0.37 14.96 -4.32
CA GLU A 87 0.60 15.63 -3.46
C GLU A 87 0.49 15.16 -1.99
N ARG A 88 -0.45 14.27 -1.69
CA ARG A 88 -0.74 13.78 -0.33
C ARG A 88 -0.77 12.26 -0.27
N ILE A 89 0.23 11.62 -0.86
CA ILE A 89 0.42 10.18 -0.81
C ILE A 89 1.56 9.85 0.17
N GLY A 90 1.27 9.02 1.17
CA GLY A 90 2.26 8.49 2.10
C GLY A 90 2.44 6.98 1.95
N VAL A 91 3.55 6.47 2.50
CA VAL A 91 3.90 5.05 2.46
C VAL A 91 4.11 4.53 3.88
N ILE A 92 3.59 3.34 4.17
CA ILE A 92 3.76 2.64 5.45
C ILE A 92 4.31 1.23 5.17
N GLY A 93 5.55 1.01 5.60
CA GLY A 93 6.14 -0.32 5.65
C GLY A 93 6.01 -0.93 7.05
N ILE A 94 5.44 -2.13 7.16
CA ILE A 94 5.31 -2.84 8.43
C ILE A 94 6.45 -3.86 8.55
N CYS A 95 7.18 -3.84 9.68
CA CYS A 95 8.31 -4.72 9.96
C CYS A 95 9.45 -4.57 8.91
N GLY A 96 9.94 -5.66 8.30
CA GLY A 96 11.02 -5.65 7.31
C GLY A 96 10.70 -4.97 5.97
N MET A 97 9.48 -4.44 5.81
CA MET A 97 9.07 -3.64 4.64
C MET A 97 9.25 -2.13 4.85
N GLY A 98 9.82 -1.70 5.97
CA GLY A 98 10.15 -0.29 6.20
C GLY A 98 11.17 0.20 5.16
N VAL A 99 10.76 1.17 4.32
CA VAL A 99 11.65 1.83 3.37
C VAL A 99 12.18 3.08 4.03
N SER A 100 13.49 3.14 4.31
CA SER A 100 14.13 4.37 4.76
C SER A 100 14.64 5.15 3.56
N ARG A 101 13.94 6.22 3.21
CA ARG A 101 14.53 7.39 2.54
C ARG A 101 14.06 8.65 3.22
#